data_AF-A0A7C5P3H8-F1
#
_entry.id   AF-A0A7C5P3H8-F1
#
_cell.length_a   1.000
_cell.length_b   1.000
_cell.length_c   1.000
_cell.angle_alpha   90.00
_cell.angle_beta   90.00
_cell.angle_gamma   90.00
#
_symmetry.space_group_name_H-M   'P 1'
#
loop_
_entity.id
_entity.type
_entity.pdbx_description
1 polymer ?
#
loop_
_entity_poly.entity_id
_entity_poly.type
_entity_poly.pdbx_seq_one_letter_code
_entity_poly.pdbx_strand_id
1 'polypeptide(L)'
;MNARAVNWFGLAGGVTTILLIIVSINTPWWRLTIGNGVFQVDASPINLNLNLIGNVFTIPLIWAFNLASILLLAASGVALTVYSLYPSKSYSKRLLSFGYKKPFYAVVLFTAALAALTFIAKSILGVDLPFYGSSSAKIPFGGQEASIEMLTVAEFIWPFWLGIVAAGLCIAARLYHKKLEP
;
A
#
# COMPACT_ATOMS: atom_id res chain seq x y z
N MET A 1 38.84 16.33 -5.86
CA MET A 1 37.65 16.73 -5.08
C MET A 1 36.43 16.53 -5.98
N ASN A 2 35.77 15.38 -5.86
CA ASN A 2 34.71 15.00 -6.80
C ASN A 2 33.39 15.69 -6.44
N ALA A 3 32.71 16.23 -7.46
CA ALA A 3 31.41 16.86 -7.32
C ALA A 3 30.45 15.96 -6.54
N ARG A 4 29.68 16.55 -5.62
CA ARG A 4 28.60 15.86 -4.90
C ARG A 4 27.56 15.40 -5.91
N ALA A 5 27.71 14.18 -6.44
CA ALA A 5 26.76 13.62 -7.38
C ALA A 5 25.53 13.14 -6.59
N VAL A 6 24.50 13.97 -6.52
CA VAL A 6 23.21 13.66 -5.87
C VAL A 6 22.54 12.47 -6.58
N ASN A 7 21.97 11.54 -5.81
CA ASN A 7 21.14 10.48 -6.38
C ASN A 7 19.69 10.98 -6.54
N TRP A 8 19.38 11.58 -7.68
CA TRP A 8 18.06 12.16 -7.94
C TRP A 8 16.91 11.14 -7.86
N PHE A 9 17.14 9.89 -8.27
CA PHE A 9 16.13 8.83 -8.15
C PHE A 9 15.83 8.49 -6.68
N GLY A 10 16.86 8.47 -5.84
CA GLY A 10 16.67 8.24 -4.40
C GLY A 10 15.99 9.41 -3.72
N LEU A 11 16.28 10.65 -4.13
CA LEU A 11 15.64 11.84 -3.59
C LEU A 11 14.15 11.86 -3.98
N ALA A 12 13.87 11.69 -5.27
CA ALA A 12 12.50 11.58 -5.78
C ALA A 12 11.76 10.42 -5.09
N GLY A 13 12.36 9.23 -5.02
CA GLY A 13 11.75 8.07 -4.37
C GLY A 13 11.47 8.29 -2.87
N GLY A 14 12.39 8.92 -2.14
CA GLY A 14 12.22 9.28 -0.73
C GLY A 14 11.07 10.26 -0.52
N VAL A 15 11.05 11.35 -1.29
CA VAL A 15 9.99 12.38 -1.24
C VAL A 15 8.64 11.81 -1.66
N THR A 16 8.58 11.04 -2.75
CA THR A 16 7.34 10.39 -3.20
C THR A 16 6.83 9.38 -2.17
N THR A 17 7.72 8.65 -1.46
CA THR A 17 7.31 7.75 -0.37
C THR A 17 6.68 8.52 0.79
N ILE A 18 7.23 9.68 1.16
CA ILE A 18 6.65 10.53 2.22
C ILE A 18 5.30 11.10 1.77
N LEU A 19 5.22 11.60 0.53
CA LEU A 19 3.97 12.09 -0.05
C LEU A 19 2.89 11.00 -0.08
N LEU A 20 3.26 9.78 -0.45
CA LEU A 20 2.39 8.61 -0.44
C LEU A 20 1.78 8.38 0.94
N ILE A 21 2.57 8.48 2.02
CA ILE A 21 2.05 8.33 3.39
C ILE A 21 1.01 9.42 3.68
N ILE A 22 1.35 10.69 3.43
CA ILE A 22 0.47 11.83 3.75
C ILE A 22 -0.89 11.67 3.07
N VAL A 23 -0.88 11.32 1.79
CA VAL A 23 -2.09 11.09 1.01
C VAL A 23 -2.87 9.89 1.55
N SER A 24 -2.16 8.79 1.83
CA SER A 24 -2.80 7.51 2.11
C SER A 24 -3.45 7.44 3.50
N ILE A 25 -3.24 8.45 4.35
CA ILE A 25 -3.92 8.57 5.64
C ILE A 25 -5.43 8.74 5.41
N ASN A 26 -5.82 9.54 4.42
CA ASN A 26 -7.21 9.89 4.13
C ASN A 26 -7.74 9.26 2.85
N THR A 27 -6.86 8.79 1.96
CA THR A 27 -7.27 8.16 0.69
C THR A 27 -6.76 6.72 0.66
N PRO A 28 -7.65 5.71 0.59
CA PRO A 28 -7.22 4.32 0.55
C PRO A 28 -6.53 3.98 -0.78
N TRP A 29 -5.86 2.82 -0.80
CA TRP A 29 -5.24 2.29 -2.02
C TRP A 29 -6.24 1.46 -2.82
N TRP A 30 -7.15 0.81 -2.12
CA TRP A 30 -8.20 0.00 -2.68
C TRP A 30 -9.50 0.22 -1.93
N ARG A 31 -10.61 0.22 -2.67
CA ARG A 31 -11.95 0.36 -2.13
C ARG A 31 -12.84 -0.76 -2.66
N LEU A 32 -13.62 -1.35 -1.76
CA LEU A 32 -14.72 -2.24 -2.09
C LEU A 32 -16.01 -1.66 -1.54
N THR A 33 -17.01 -1.57 -2.38
CA THR A 33 -18.36 -1.10 -2.04
C THR A 33 -19.36 -2.21 -2.36
N ILE A 34 -20.26 -2.50 -1.44
CA ILE A 34 -21.31 -3.51 -1.59
C ILE A 34 -22.68 -2.86 -1.38
N GLY A 35 -23.64 -3.16 -2.27
CA GLY A 35 -25.03 -2.74 -2.15
C GLY A 35 -25.20 -1.21 -2.11
N ASN A 36 -24.52 -0.48 -2.99
CA ASN A 36 -24.54 0.99 -3.03
C ASN A 36 -24.11 1.67 -1.72
N GLY A 37 -23.13 1.11 -1.00
CA GLY A 37 -22.55 1.72 0.21
C GLY A 37 -23.12 1.20 1.53
N VAL A 38 -23.95 0.16 1.49
CA VAL A 38 -24.38 -0.58 2.70
C VAL A 38 -23.17 -1.12 3.46
N PHE A 39 -22.19 -1.64 2.73
CA PHE A 39 -20.89 -2.04 3.27
C PHE A 39 -19.78 -1.48 2.39
N GLN A 40 -18.76 -0.91 3.03
CA GLN A 40 -17.59 -0.36 2.36
C GLN A 40 -16.31 -0.75 3.09
N VAL A 41 -15.32 -1.19 2.34
CA VAL A 41 -13.97 -1.50 2.81
C VAL A 41 -12.98 -0.61 2.09
N ASP A 42 -12.36 0.29 2.85
CA ASP A 42 -11.31 1.16 2.37
C ASP A 42 -9.99 0.63 2.95
N ALA A 43 -9.12 0.08 2.10
CA ALA A 43 -7.90 -0.59 2.52
C ALA A 43 -6.64 0.04 1.91
N SER A 44 -5.60 0.11 2.72
CA SER A 44 -4.23 0.46 2.35
C SER A 44 -3.25 -0.16 3.35
N PRO A 45 -1.93 -0.19 3.05
CA PRO A 45 -0.94 -0.62 4.03
C PRO A 45 -0.98 0.18 5.33
N ILE A 46 -1.45 1.44 5.29
CA ILE A 46 -1.34 2.37 6.42
C ILE A 46 -2.67 2.71 7.08
N ASN A 47 -3.79 2.29 6.51
CA ASN A 47 -5.12 2.52 7.03
C ASN A 47 -6.07 1.44 6.50
N LEU A 48 -6.89 0.88 7.40
CA LEU A 48 -8.06 0.07 7.06
C LEU A 48 -9.28 0.68 7.73
N ASN A 49 -10.29 0.98 6.93
CA ASN A 49 -11.60 1.42 7.40
C ASN A 49 -12.67 0.45 6.90
N LEU A 50 -13.40 -0.14 7.84
CA LEU A 50 -14.56 -0.99 7.58
C LEU A 50 -15.80 -0.21 7.99
N ASN A 51 -16.62 0.16 7.03
CA ASN A 51 -17.87 0.86 7.25
C ASN A 51 -19.05 -0.06 6.95
N LEU A 52 -19.87 -0.32 7.97
CA LEU A 52 -21.12 -1.05 7.86
C LEU A 52 -22.24 -0.14 8.34
N ILE A 53 -23.09 0.31 7.41
CA ILE A 53 -24.26 1.16 7.69
C ILE A 53 -23.88 2.38 8.55
N GLY A 54 -22.79 3.07 8.19
CA GLY A 54 -22.30 4.26 8.87
C GLY A 54 -21.49 4.00 10.16
N ASN A 55 -21.41 2.76 10.63
CA ASN A 55 -20.58 2.40 11.77
C ASN A 55 -19.18 1.99 11.29
N VAL A 56 -18.16 2.68 11.79
CA VAL A 56 -16.76 2.38 11.51
C VAL A 56 -16.22 1.38 12.53
N PHE A 57 -15.65 0.29 12.04
CA PHE A 57 -15.03 -0.74 12.86
C PHE A 57 -13.52 -0.70 12.73
N THR A 58 -12.84 -0.74 13.87
CA THR A 58 -11.37 -0.82 13.93
C THR A 58 -10.98 -2.14 14.57
N ILE A 59 -10.11 -2.89 13.90
CA ILE A 59 -9.54 -4.13 14.45
C ILE A 59 -8.17 -3.77 15.06
N PRO A 60 -7.96 -3.88 16.39
CA PRO A 60 -6.74 -3.39 17.05
C PRO A 60 -5.45 -3.96 16.48
N LEU A 61 -5.46 -5.25 16.11
CA LEU A 61 -4.30 -5.90 15.51
C LEU A 61 -3.96 -5.29 14.13
N ILE A 62 -4.96 -5.00 13.31
CA ILE A 62 -4.76 -4.39 12.00
C ILE A 62 -4.25 -2.96 12.16
N TRP A 63 -4.78 -2.21 13.12
CA TRP A 63 -4.28 -0.88 13.44
C TRP A 63 -2.78 -0.89 13.81
N ALA A 64 -2.33 -1.88 14.58
CA ALA A 64 -0.90 -2.02 14.91
C ALA A 64 -0.05 -2.33 13.66
N PHE A 65 -0.53 -3.18 12.74
CA PHE A 65 0.12 -3.43 11.45
C PHE A 65 0.17 -2.19 10.55
N ASN A 66 -0.89 -1.39 10.54
CA ASN A 66 -0.94 -0.13 9.82
C ASN A 66 0.09 0.86 10.38
N LEU A 67 0.16 1.01 11.70
CA LEU A 67 1.16 1.85 12.35
C LEU A 67 2.58 1.39 12.04
N ALA A 68 2.86 0.09 12.11
CA ALA A 68 4.17 -0.46 11.75
C ALA A 68 4.52 -0.15 10.28
N SER A 69 3.54 -0.23 9.37
CA SER A 69 3.72 0.12 7.95
C SER A 69 4.04 1.60 7.76
N ILE A 70 3.35 2.51 8.48
CA ILE A 70 3.65 3.95 8.48
C ILE A 70 5.09 4.18 8.92
N LEU A 71 5.50 3.61 10.05
CA LEU A 71 6.84 3.80 10.61
C LEU A 71 7.93 3.29 9.66
N LEU A 72 7.72 2.12 9.04
CA LEU A 72 8.68 1.54 8.09
C LEU A 72 8.78 2.36 6.80
N LEU A 73 7.65 2.83 6.26
CA LEU A 73 7.64 3.69 5.06
C LEU A 73 8.24 5.06 5.35
N ALA A 74 7.96 5.66 6.51
CA ALA A 74 8.53 6.93 6.92
C ALA A 74 10.06 6.81 7.10
N ALA A 75 10.52 5.79 7.83
CA ALA A 75 11.94 5.51 8.00
C ALA A 75 12.64 5.27 6.66
N SER A 76 11.98 4.59 5.72
CA SER A 76 12.46 4.43 4.35
C SER A 76 12.57 5.75 3.59
N GLY A 77 11.52 6.57 3.61
CA GLY A 77 11.50 7.86 2.92
C GLY A 77 12.59 8.80 3.42
N VAL A 78 12.77 8.88 4.74
CA VAL A 78 13.85 9.65 5.37
C VAL A 78 15.22 9.07 5.02
N ALA A 79 15.41 7.75 5.15
CA ALA A 79 16.69 7.10 4.85
C ALA A 79 17.13 7.34 3.41
N LEU A 80 16.22 7.23 2.44
CA LEU A 80 16.50 7.49 1.02
C LEU A 80 16.77 8.96 0.74
N THR A 81 16.05 9.86 1.39
CA THR A 81 16.28 11.31 1.25
C THR A 81 17.68 11.69 1.75
N VAL A 82 18.05 11.25 2.95
CA VAL A 82 19.37 11.51 3.55
C VAL A 82 20.49 10.87 2.73
N TYR A 83 20.33 9.62 2.33
CA TYR A 83 21.26 8.91 1.45
C TYR A 83 21.52 9.70 0.16
N SER A 84 20.46 10.22 -0.46
CA SER A 84 20.54 10.82 -1.80
C SER A 84 21.31 12.13 -1.84
N LEU A 85 21.33 12.86 -0.72
CA LEU A 85 22.10 14.10 -0.56
C LEU A 85 23.59 13.84 -0.30
N TYR A 86 23.93 12.69 0.30
CA TYR A 86 25.30 12.34 0.67
C TYR A 86 25.68 10.91 0.24
N PRO A 87 25.61 10.56 -1.05
CA PRO A 87 25.74 9.17 -1.49
C PRO A 87 27.15 8.58 -1.28
N SER A 88 28.18 9.42 -1.14
CA SER A 88 29.59 9.01 -0.98
C SER A 88 30.03 8.72 0.47
N LYS A 89 29.10 8.75 1.43
CA LYS A 89 29.42 8.48 2.85
C LYS A 89 29.36 6.98 3.14
N SER A 90 30.15 6.52 4.12
CA SER A 90 30.22 5.10 4.50
C SER A 90 28.87 4.50 4.95
N TYR A 91 27.97 5.32 5.50
CA TYR A 91 26.63 4.90 5.91
C TYR A 91 25.63 4.80 4.74
N SER A 92 25.95 5.35 3.56
CA SER A 92 25.02 5.52 2.44
C SER A 92 24.55 4.19 1.86
N LYS A 93 25.44 3.19 1.75
CA LYS A 93 25.08 1.82 1.33
C LYS A 93 24.06 1.18 2.26
N ARG A 94 24.18 1.40 3.58
CA ARG A 94 23.26 0.86 4.59
C ARG A 94 21.89 1.53 4.49
N LEU A 95 21.86 2.87 4.45
CA LEU A 95 20.61 3.63 4.30
C LEU A 95 19.86 3.26 3.03
N LEU A 96 20.57 3.21 1.89
CA LEU A 96 19.99 2.78 0.62
C LEU A 96 19.42 1.37 0.74
N SER A 97 20.19 0.41 1.27
CA SER A 97 19.77 -1.00 1.38
C SER A 97 18.55 -1.21 2.28
N PHE A 98 18.39 -0.37 3.30
CA PHE A 98 17.26 -0.38 4.20
C PHE A 98 16.01 0.21 3.54
N GLY A 99 16.14 1.41 2.95
CA GLY A 99 15.01 2.15 2.41
C GLY A 99 14.44 1.56 1.12
N TYR A 100 15.30 1.19 0.16
CA TYR A 100 14.82 0.94 -1.21
C TYR A 100 13.78 -0.19 -1.35
N LYS A 101 13.76 -1.13 -0.40
CA LYS A 101 12.85 -2.29 -0.44
C LYS A 101 11.48 -2.02 0.18
N LYS A 102 11.35 -1.05 1.09
CA LYS A 102 10.13 -0.90 1.90
C LYS A 102 8.90 -0.51 1.07
N PRO A 103 8.97 0.48 0.15
CA PRO A 103 7.83 0.80 -0.70
C PRO A 103 7.45 -0.36 -1.62
N PHE A 104 8.45 -1.09 -2.14
CA PHE A 104 8.21 -2.28 -2.95
C PHE A 104 7.48 -3.38 -2.16
N TYR A 105 7.95 -3.70 -0.95
CA TYR A 105 7.27 -4.67 -0.09
C TYR A 105 5.86 -4.22 0.29
N ALA A 106 5.64 -2.94 0.54
CA ALA A 106 4.30 -2.43 0.83
C ALA A 106 3.31 -2.68 -0.31
N VAL A 107 3.71 -2.39 -1.56
CA VAL A 107 2.88 -2.68 -2.74
C VAL A 107 2.65 -4.19 -2.90
N VAL A 108 3.71 -4.99 -2.91
CA VAL A 108 3.62 -6.44 -3.15
C VAL A 108 2.80 -7.14 -2.07
N LEU A 109 3.09 -6.89 -0.79
CA LEU A 109 2.38 -7.52 0.32
C LEU A 109 0.92 -7.09 0.37
N PHE A 110 0.62 -5.82 0.09
CA PHE A 110 -0.75 -5.34 0.04
C PHE A 110 -1.56 -6.02 -1.08
N THR A 111 -1.03 -6.02 -2.31
CA THR A 111 -1.68 -6.68 -3.45
C THR A 111 -1.85 -8.18 -3.20
N ALA A 112 -0.83 -8.85 -2.65
CA ALA A 112 -0.90 -10.28 -2.32
C ALA A 112 -1.91 -10.56 -1.19
N ALA A 113 -1.93 -9.76 -0.13
CA ALA A 113 -2.89 -9.90 0.97
C ALA A 113 -4.33 -9.68 0.48
N LEU A 114 -4.54 -8.72 -0.42
CA LEU A 114 -5.84 -8.45 -1.01
C LEU A 114 -6.31 -9.62 -1.90
N ALA A 115 -5.44 -10.17 -2.73
CA ALA A 115 -5.76 -11.35 -3.53
C ALA A 115 -6.04 -12.59 -2.66
N ALA A 116 -5.28 -12.76 -1.57
CA ALA A 116 -5.55 -13.81 -0.59
C ALA A 116 -6.91 -13.60 0.08
N LEU A 117 -7.26 -12.37 0.44
CA LEU A 117 -8.55 -12.04 1.06
C LEU A 117 -9.73 -12.37 0.16
N THR A 118 -9.69 -11.98 -1.12
CA THR A 118 -10.78 -12.30 -2.07
C THR A 118 -10.90 -13.80 -2.30
N PHE A 119 -9.77 -14.51 -2.39
CA PHE A 119 -9.75 -15.97 -2.50
C PHE A 119 -10.32 -16.67 -1.26
N ILE A 120 -9.96 -16.21 -0.06
CA ILE A 120 -10.47 -16.74 1.21
C ILE A 120 -11.97 -16.48 1.34
N ALA A 121 -12.44 -15.26 1.00
CA ALA A 121 -13.87 -14.92 1.02
C ALA A 121 -14.68 -15.87 0.12
N LYS A 122 -14.18 -16.14 -1.09
CA LYS A 122 -14.82 -17.08 -2.01
C LYS A 122 -14.81 -18.51 -1.50
N SER A 123 -13.66 -18.97 -0.99
CA SER A 123 -13.47 -20.38 -0.62
C SER A 123 -14.14 -20.76 0.70
N ILE A 124 -14.15 -19.86 1.67
CA ILE A 124 -14.68 -20.12 3.03
C ILE A 124 -16.10 -19.60 3.18
N LEU A 125 -16.38 -18.39 2.70
CA LEU A 125 -17.68 -17.72 2.90
C LEU A 125 -18.62 -17.92 1.71
N GLY A 126 -18.14 -18.46 0.58
CA GLY A 126 -18.93 -18.57 -0.65
C GLY A 126 -19.24 -17.22 -1.30
N VAL A 127 -18.58 -16.14 -0.86
CA VAL A 127 -18.84 -14.77 -1.34
C VAL A 127 -17.79 -14.41 -2.39
N ASP A 128 -18.22 -14.21 -3.63
CA ASP A 128 -17.33 -13.78 -4.71
C ASP A 128 -17.11 -12.26 -4.64
N LEU A 129 -16.01 -11.86 -4.01
CA LEU A 129 -15.61 -10.46 -3.94
C LEU A 129 -14.64 -10.14 -5.08
N PRO A 130 -14.95 -9.12 -5.92
CA PRO A 130 -14.06 -8.73 -6.99
C PRO A 130 -12.76 -8.16 -6.42
N PHE A 131 -11.64 -8.58 -7.00
CA PHE A 131 -10.35 -7.93 -6.74
C PHE A 131 -10.29 -6.54 -7.40
N TYR A 132 -10.91 -6.42 -8.57
CA TYR A 132 -11.09 -5.20 -9.34
C TYR A 132 -12.32 -5.33 -10.24
N GLY A 133 -13.01 -4.23 -10.50
CA GLY A 133 -14.22 -4.18 -11.31
C GLY A 133 -15.48 -4.45 -10.49
N SER A 134 -16.58 -4.77 -11.18
CA SER A 134 -17.86 -5.06 -10.56
C SER A 134 -18.23 -6.53 -10.68
N SER A 135 -18.92 -7.05 -9.66
CA SER A 135 -19.48 -8.40 -9.63
C SER A 135 -20.76 -8.42 -8.81
N SER A 136 -21.67 -9.36 -9.07
CA SER A 136 -22.78 -9.62 -8.16
C SER A 136 -22.35 -10.66 -7.11
N ALA A 137 -22.49 -10.30 -5.83
CA ALA A 137 -22.19 -11.18 -4.72
C ALA A 137 -23.49 -11.63 -4.06
N LYS A 138 -23.62 -12.94 -3.82
CA LYS A 138 -24.70 -13.51 -3.03
C LYS A 138 -24.30 -13.46 -1.57
N ILE A 139 -24.99 -12.64 -0.78
CA ILE A 139 -24.74 -12.51 0.65
C ILE A 139 -25.80 -13.31 1.40
N PRO A 140 -25.41 -14.28 2.24
CA PRO A 140 -26.37 -15.01 3.07
C PRO A 140 -27.02 -14.07 4.09
N PHE A 141 -28.34 -14.10 4.18
CA PHE A 141 -29.15 -13.28 5.06
C PHE A 141 -30.08 -14.19 5.89
N GLY A 142 -30.15 -14.00 7.21
CA GLY A 142 -31.10 -14.72 8.06
C GLY A 142 -30.83 -16.21 8.33
N GLY A 143 -29.66 -16.75 7.92
CA GLY A 143 -29.30 -18.15 8.13
C GLY A 143 -29.59 -19.02 6.90
N GLN A 144 -28.51 -19.30 6.15
CA GLN A 144 -28.28 -20.26 5.05
C GLN A 144 -29.31 -20.47 3.91
N GLU A 145 -30.60 -20.13 4.05
CA GLU A 145 -31.60 -20.40 3.01
C GLU A 145 -31.99 -19.15 2.18
N ALA A 146 -31.81 -17.94 2.72
CA ALA A 146 -32.03 -16.70 1.98
C ALA A 146 -30.69 -16.04 1.62
N SER A 147 -30.45 -15.80 0.33
CA SER A 147 -29.31 -15.02 -0.15
C SER A 147 -29.81 -13.80 -0.91
N ILE A 148 -29.26 -12.63 -0.60
CA ILE A 148 -29.53 -11.40 -1.36
C ILE A 148 -28.38 -11.20 -2.33
N GLU A 149 -28.71 -11.02 -3.60
CA GLU A 149 -27.73 -10.66 -4.62
C GLU A 149 -27.51 -9.14 -4.59
N MET A 150 -26.29 -8.72 -4.31
CA MET A 150 -25.90 -7.31 -4.23
C MET A 150 -24.78 -7.01 -5.22
N LEU A 151 -24.82 -5.83 -5.82
CA LEU A 151 -23.71 -5.34 -6.62
C LEU A 151 -22.52 -5.03 -5.70
N THR A 152 -21.37 -5.57 -6.06
CA THR A 152 -20.08 -5.30 -5.44
C THR A 152 -19.17 -4.62 -6.46
N VAL A 153 -18.47 -3.57 -6.04
CA VAL A 153 -17.56 -2.80 -6.89
C VAL A 153 -16.25 -2.65 -6.16
N ALA A 154 -15.15 -3.09 -6.77
CA ALA A 154 -13.80 -2.97 -6.26
C ALA A 154 -12.93 -2.14 -7.19
N GLU A 155 -12.17 -1.20 -6.65
CA GLU A 155 -11.30 -0.32 -7.44
C GLU A 155 -9.98 0.00 -6.73
N PHE A 156 -8.92 0.16 -7.53
CA PHE A 156 -7.66 0.74 -7.07
C PHE A 156 -7.70 2.25 -7.25
N ILE A 157 -7.46 2.96 -6.16
CA ILE A 157 -7.48 4.43 -6.14
C ILE A 157 -6.06 4.94 -6.37
N TRP A 158 -5.94 6.20 -6.80
CA TRP A 158 -4.68 6.82 -7.21
C TRP A 158 -3.46 6.65 -6.28
N PRO A 159 -3.57 6.57 -4.94
CA PRO A 159 -2.41 6.35 -4.07
C PRO A 159 -1.76 4.99 -4.30
N PHE A 160 -2.50 3.97 -4.74
CA PHE A 160 -1.92 2.68 -5.13
C PHE A 160 -0.90 2.83 -6.26
N TRP A 161 -1.27 3.58 -7.30
CA TRP A 161 -0.39 3.86 -8.44
C TRP A 161 0.80 4.73 -8.02
N LEU A 162 0.60 5.69 -7.11
CA LEU A 162 1.70 6.45 -6.51
C LEU A 162 2.66 5.53 -5.73
N GLY A 163 2.15 4.50 -5.07
CA GLY A 163 2.95 3.47 -4.40
C GLY A 163 3.84 2.69 -5.37
N ILE A 164 3.31 2.31 -6.52
CA ILE A 164 4.08 1.66 -7.60
C ILE A 164 5.20 2.59 -8.10
N VAL A 165 4.90 3.87 -8.33
CA VAL A 165 5.89 4.87 -8.75
C VAL A 165 6.98 5.04 -7.69
N ALA A 166 6.61 5.16 -6.41
CA ALA A 166 7.55 5.25 -5.30
C ALA A 166 8.48 4.03 -5.26
N ALA A 167 7.93 2.82 -5.37
CA ALA A 167 8.70 1.59 -5.42
C ALA A 167 9.67 1.55 -6.61
N GLY A 168 9.20 1.93 -7.80
CA GLY A 168 10.03 2.02 -9.01
C GLY A 168 11.20 2.98 -8.86
N LEU A 169 10.96 4.19 -8.34
CA LEU A 169 12.00 5.19 -8.08
C LEU A 169 13.03 4.71 -7.05
N CYS A 170 12.57 4.04 -5.99
CA CYS A 170 13.45 3.47 -4.96
C CYS A 170 14.36 2.37 -5.53
N ILE A 171 13.82 1.49 -6.38
CA ILE A 171 14.61 0.46 -7.08
C ILE A 171 15.60 1.12 -8.06
N ALA A 172 15.15 2.11 -8.84
CA ALA A 172 16.01 2.87 -9.75
C ALA A 172 17.17 3.54 -9.01
N ALA A 173 16.94 4.08 -7.81
CA ALA A 173 17.98 4.64 -6.96
C ALA A 173 19.08 3.63 -6.62
N ARG A 174 18.70 2.37 -6.33
CA ARG A 174 19.64 1.28 -6.06
C ARG A 174 20.48 0.91 -7.28
N LEU A 175 19.86 0.89 -8.46
CA LEU A 175 20.56 0.61 -9.72
C LEU A 175 21.51 1.76 -10.09
N TYR A 176 21.07 3.00 -9.92
CA TYR A 176 21.86 4.19 -10.22
C TYR A 176 23.07 4.35 -9.28
N HIS A 177 22.94 3.96 -8.01
CA HIS A 177 24.07 4.02 -7.06
C HIS A 177 25.30 3.25 -7.53
N LYS A 178 25.13 2.11 -8.22
CA LYS A 178 26.24 1.32 -8.78
C LYS A 178 27.07 2.11 -9.82
N LYS A 179 26.49 3.15 -10.42
CA LYS A 179 27.19 4.04 -11.37
C LYS A 179 27.93 5.18 -10.66
N LEU A 180 27.55 5.50 -9.42
CA LEU A 180 28.13 6.59 -8.62
C LEU A 180 29.31 6.12 -7.76
N GLU A 181 29.32 4.86 -7.36
CA GLU A 181 30.43 4.21 -6.68
C GLU A 181 30.72 2.87 -7.40
N PRO A 182 31.64 2.84 -8.39
CA PRO A 182 32.10 1.59 -9.00
C PRO A 182 32.84 0.70 -8.00
#